data_AF-H0E5U8-F1
#
_entry.id   AF-H0E5U8-F1
#
_cell.length_a   1.000
_cell.length_b   1.000
_cell.length_c   1.000
_cell.angle_alpha   90.00
_cell.angle_beta   90.00
_cell.angle_gamma   90.00
#
_symmetry.space_group_name_H-M   'P 1'
#
loop_
_entity.id
_entity.type
_entity.pdbx_description
1 polymer ?
#
loop_
_entity_poly.entity_id
_entity_poly.type
_entity_poly.pdbx_seq_one_letter_code
_entity_poly.pdbx_strand_id
1 'polypeptide(L)'
;MTDPSGGASDRAATTVLPGAQRLLCIGIGGGGDVVGALAAAQLLGRETVLGGLTWERLPVDPVPGPRRIDELVDAAPLSATAALVTADTRTATGVRFAESRIAEHLDAVTVLVDPTPGPAAVADGLAGAAERLGCDAILMVDVGGDMLAHGHEETLGSPLADAVLLAAGALLARRGIAVAAAVVGAGCDGELTPDEVAARIAEAGEHGGVIADEPLSPAGLDQLEAAVAVVPTEASALAVRCARGERGPVPIRGGRRTVHCTELGGRVVFLDIEACLAGPARLATLVLDATDLDDADRRLAARGIVSELAWERRQVAAAD
;
A
#
# COMPACT_ATOMS: atom_id res chain seq x y z
N MET A 1 -10.59 -19.30 34.72
CA MET A 1 -11.01 -17.95 34.29
C MET A 1 -10.01 -17.53 33.23
N THR A 2 -10.31 -17.91 32.00
CA THR A 2 -9.48 -17.63 30.82
C THR A 2 -9.69 -16.18 30.43
N ASP A 3 -8.59 -15.45 30.33
CA ASP A 3 -8.54 -14.06 29.87
C ASP A 3 -9.00 -14.00 28.39
N PRO A 4 -10.07 -13.26 28.05
CA PRO A 4 -10.55 -13.16 26.68
C PRO A 4 -9.84 -12.07 25.86
N SER A 5 -8.78 -11.44 26.36
CA SER A 5 -8.08 -10.35 25.65
C SER A 5 -7.00 -10.82 24.66
N GLY A 6 -6.56 -12.08 24.69
CA GLY A 6 -5.51 -12.62 23.80
C GLY A 6 -5.99 -13.21 22.46
N GLY A 7 -7.15 -12.81 21.96
CA GLY A 7 -7.92 -13.66 21.01
C GLY A 7 -7.72 -13.44 19.51
N ALA A 8 -7.15 -12.32 19.06
CA ALA A 8 -7.15 -11.92 17.64
C ALA A 8 -5.74 -11.63 17.10
N SER A 9 -4.97 -10.71 17.70
CA SER A 9 -3.62 -10.39 17.20
C SER A 9 -2.64 -11.57 17.22
N ASP A 10 -2.79 -12.50 18.17
CA ASP A 10 -1.93 -13.69 18.28
C ASP A 10 -2.04 -14.63 17.08
N ARG A 11 -3.17 -14.62 16.36
CA ARG A 11 -3.36 -15.48 15.18
C ARG A 11 -2.58 -14.93 14.00
N ALA A 12 -2.80 -13.68 13.59
CA ALA A 12 -2.04 -13.08 12.48
C ALA A 12 -0.54 -13.07 12.76
N ALA A 13 -0.11 -12.79 14.00
CA ALA A 13 1.29 -12.82 14.40
C ALA A 13 1.95 -14.21 14.24
N THR A 14 1.19 -15.30 14.26
CA THR A 14 1.72 -16.67 14.09
C THR A 14 1.49 -17.26 12.69
N THR A 15 0.48 -16.80 11.94
CA THR A 15 0.13 -17.36 10.63
C THR A 15 0.65 -16.56 9.44
N VAL A 16 0.76 -15.24 9.55
CA VAL A 16 1.25 -14.38 8.47
C VAL A 16 2.78 -14.42 8.46
N LEU A 17 3.38 -14.76 7.31
CA LEU A 17 4.83 -14.84 7.13
C LEU A 17 5.53 -15.62 8.26
N PRO A 18 5.16 -16.90 8.51
CA PRO A 18 5.57 -17.62 9.71
C PRO A 18 7.10 -17.74 9.81
N GLY A 19 7.64 -17.46 11.00
CA GLY A 19 9.07 -17.54 11.30
C GLY A 19 9.88 -16.28 11.00
N ALA A 20 9.34 -15.33 10.21
CA ALA A 20 10.00 -14.06 9.95
C ALA A 20 10.12 -13.22 11.24
N GLN A 21 11.30 -12.68 11.49
CA GLN A 21 11.62 -11.86 12.67
C GLN A 21 11.57 -10.37 12.37
N ARG A 22 11.93 -9.97 11.14
CA ARG A 22 12.03 -8.57 10.75
C ARG A 22 11.42 -8.33 9.37
N LEU A 23 10.44 -7.44 9.32
CA LEU A 23 9.65 -7.18 8.13
C LEU A 23 10.11 -5.89 7.42
N LEU A 24 10.13 -5.93 6.09
CA LEU A 24 10.02 -4.73 5.27
C LEU A 24 8.55 -4.56 4.89
N CYS A 25 7.86 -3.59 5.47
CA CYS A 25 6.43 -3.37 5.28
C CYS A 25 6.22 -2.12 4.41
N ILE A 26 5.75 -2.31 3.19
CA ILE A 26 5.66 -1.28 2.16
C ILE A 26 4.19 -0.96 1.89
N GLY A 27 3.79 0.29 2.08
CA GLY A 27 2.57 0.84 1.51
C GLY A 27 2.70 0.87 -0.01
N ILE A 28 1.87 0.12 -0.72
CA ILE A 28 2.03 -0.07 -2.18
C ILE A 28 1.24 0.91 -3.02
N GLY A 29 0.29 1.63 -2.43
CA GLY A 29 -0.36 2.80 -3.02
C GLY A 29 0.42 4.10 -2.78
N GLY A 30 0.00 5.17 -3.47
CA GLY A 30 0.60 6.51 -3.35
C GLY A 30 -0.01 7.38 -2.24
N GLY A 31 0.79 8.27 -1.65
CA GLY A 31 0.29 9.43 -0.88
C GLY A 31 -0.42 9.16 0.45
N GLY A 32 -0.17 8.03 1.12
CA GLY A 32 -0.71 7.77 2.46
C GLY A 32 -0.55 6.35 3.02
N ASP A 33 -0.31 5.36 2.16
CA ASP A 33 -0.41 3.94 2.50
C ASP A 33 0.61 3.46 3.53
N VAL A 34 1.70 4.20 3.75
CA VAL A 34 2.62 3.96 4.87
C VAL A 34 1.91 3.96 6.24
N VAL A 35 0.78 4.66 6.38
CA VAL A 35 -0.06 4.60 7.60
C VAL A 35 -0.81 3.26 7.69
N GLY A 36 -1.27 2.71 6.57
CA GLY A 36 -1.80 1.35 6.51
C GLY A 36 -0.73 0.30 6.81
N ALA A 37 0.48 0.49 6.28
CA ALA A 37 1.63 -0.36 6.56
C ALA A 37 1.97 -0.39 8.07
N LEU A 38 1.89 0.76 8.75
CA LEU A 38 2.01 0.85 10.20
C LEU A 38 0.91 0.03 10.91
N ALA A 39 -0.34 0.13 10.46
CA ALA A 39 -1.46 -0.61 11.03
C ALA A 39 -1.29 -2.12 10.91
N ALA A 40 -0.89 -2.61 9.72
CA ALA A 40 -0.61 -4.02 9.49
C ALA A 40 0.59 -4.51 10.32
N ALA A 41 1.66 -3.71 10.40
CA ALA A 41 2.85 -4.04 11.20
C ALA A 41 2.55 -4.19 12.70
N GLN A 42 1.70 -3.32 13.25
CA GLN A 42 1.27 -3.38 14.65
C GLN A 42 0.55 -4.70 14.98
N LEU A 43 -0.27 -5.21 14.05
CA LEU A 43 -0.97 -6.50 14.24
C LEU A 43 -0.01 -7.69 14.23
N LEU A 44 1.08 -7.61 13.48
CA LEU A 44 2.08 -8.67 13.42
C LEU A 44 3.06 -8.64 14.60
N GLY A 45 3.28 -7.46 15.21
CA GLY A 45 4.07 -7.32 16.44
C GLY A 45 5.55 -7.66 16.29
N ARG A 46 6.10 -7.52 15.07
CA ARG A 46 7.51 -7.86 14.73
C ARG A 46 8.32 -6.60 14.48
N GLU A 47 9.65 -6.73 14.57
CA GLU A 47 10.54 -5.64 14.15
C GLU A 47 10.24 -5.30 12.69
N THR A 48 9.99 -4.02 12.39
CA THR A 48 9.51 -3.64 11.06
C THR A 48 10.20 -2.36 10.60
N VAL A 49 10.67 -2.36 9.36
CA VAL A 49 11.01 -1.14 8.63
C VAL A 49 9.82 -0.79 7.74
N LEU A 50 9.23 0.38 7.97
CA LEU A 50 8.10 0.88 7.19
C LEU A 50 8.60 1.58 5.93
N GLY A 51 7.79 1.55 4.89
CA GLY A 51 8.06 2.32 3.68
C GLY A 51 6.83 2.50 2.81
N GLY A 52 7.04 3.12 1.67
CA GLY A 52 6.05 3.31 0.64
C GLY A 52 6.69 3.84 -0.63
N LEU A 53 5.96 4.66 -1.39
CA LEU A 53 6.35 5.03 -2.75
C LEU A 53 6.89 6.44 -2.85
N THR A 54 7.76 6.67 -3.82
CA THR A 54 8.19 8.02 -4.22
C THR A 54 7.10 8.82 -4.96
N TRP A 55 5.82 8.47 -4.77
CA TRP A 55 4.70 9.02 -5.50
C TRP A 55 3.68 9.67 -4.57
N GLU A 56 3.75 10.99 -4.51
CA GLU A 56 2.77 11.84 -3.85
C GLU A 56 1.68 12.25 -4.84
N ARG A 57 0.45 12.40 -4.34
CA ARG A 57 -0.68 12.83 -5.18
C ARG A 57 -0.47 14.28 -5.64
N LEU A 58 -1.00 14.65 -6.82
CA LEU A 58 -0.90 16.02 -7.37
C LEU A 58 -1.13 17.21 -6.40
N PRO A 59 -2.08 17.14 -5.44
CA PRO A 59 -2.25 18.22 -4.46
C PRO A 59 -1.05 18.42 -3.51
N VAL A 60 -0.17 17.42 -3.40
CA VAL A 60 1.02 17.40 -2.54
C VAL A 60 2.29 17.64 -3.36
N ASP A 61 2.51 16.86 -4.43
CA ASP A 61 3.58 17.09 -5.40
C ASP A 61 2.97 17.42 -6.78
N PRO A 62 3.11 18.65 -7.29
CA PRO A 62 2.48 19.05 -8.56
C PRO A 62 3.15 18.41 -9.80
N VAL A 63 4.25 17.67 -9.65
CA VAL A 63 4.91 16.99 -10.76
C VAL A 63 4.29 15.60 -10.97
N PRO A 64 3.74 15.30 -12.17
CA PRO A 64 3.11 14.00 -12.43
C PRO A 64 4.07 12.82 -12.27
N GLY A 65 3.55 11.72 -11.71
CA GLY A 65 4.27 10.48 -11.55
C GLY A 65 5.20 10.43 -10.32
N PRO A 66 5.80 9.26 -10.07
CA PRO A 66 6.77 9.09 -9.00
C PRO A 66 8.05 9.90 -9.23
N ARG A 67 8.78 10.16 -8.14
CA ARG A 67 10.16 10.63 -8.20
C ARG A 67 11.12 9.45 -8.32
N ARG A 68 12.15 9.59 -9.13
CA ARG A 68 13.26 8.64 -9.19
C ARG A 68 14.13 8.76 -7.95
N ILE A 69 14.85 7.69 -7.62
CA ILE A 69 15.80 7.68 -6.49
C ILE A 69 16.86 8.79 -6.61
N ASP A 70 17.29 9.13 -7.83
CA ASP A 70 18.26 10.19 -8.08
C ASP A 70 17.68 11.62 -8.02
N GLU A 71 16.36 11.76 -7.89
CA GLU A 71 15.68 13.04 -7.66
C GLU A 71 15.45 13.33 -6.17
N LEU A 72 15.74 12.37 -5.29
CA LEU A 72 15.57 12.50 -3.84
C LEU A 72 16.71 13.33 -3.24
N VAL A 73 16.35 14.23 -2.33
CA VAL A 73 17.28 15.03 -1.52
C VAL A 73 17.29 14.49 -0.10
N ASP A 74 18.48 14.35 0.48
CA ASP A 74 18.70 13.81 1.84
C ASP A 74 18.12 12.39 2.02
N ALA A 75 18.35 11.52 1.04
CA ALA A 75 18.06 10.09 1.07
C ALA A 75 19.32 9.25 0.81
N ALA A 76 19.37 8.03 1.35
CA ALA A 76 20.51 7.11 1.17
C ALA A 76 20.10 5.92 0.27
N PRO A 77 20.63 5.77 -0.96
CA PRO A 77 20.25 4.66 -1.83
C PRO A 77 20.55 3.28 -1.20
N LEU A 78 19.54 2.41 -1.16
CA LEU A 78 19.65 1.01 -0.77
C LEU A 78 19.83 0.11 -1.98
N SER A 79 19.18 0.44 -3.09
CA SER A 79 19.25 -0.26 -4.36
C SER A 79 18.96 0.70 -5.52
N ALA A 80 18.79 0.18 -6.75
CA ALA A 80 18.43 1.00 -7.90
C ALA A 80 17.02 1.61 -7.81
N THR A 81 16.12 0.99 -7.03
CA THR A 81 14.71 1.42 -6.91
C THR A 81 14.28 1.65 -5.47
N ALA A 82 15.19 1.64 -4.50
CA ALA A 82 14.86 1.87 -3.10
C ALA A 82 15.91 2.74 -2.40
N ALA A 83 15.44 3.61 -1.50
CA ALA A 83 16.28 4.45 -0.66
C ALA A 83 15.82 4.45 0.79
N LEU A 84 16.76 4.60 1.71
CA LEU A 84 16.53 4.86 3.12
C LEU A 84 16.23 6.35 3.31
N VAL A 85 15.23 6.63 4.14
CA VAL A 85 14.58 7.93 4.27
C VAL A 85 14.52 8.33 5.73
N THR A 86 14.73 9.62 5.98
CA THR A 86 14.62 10.25 7.29
C THR A 86 13.56 11.35 7.27
N ALA A 87 13.37 12.04 8.39
CA ALA A 87 12.49 13.20 8.50
C ALA A 87 12.81 14.31 7.47
N ASP A 88 14.08 14.43 7.06
CA ASP A 88 14.58 15.49 6.18
C ASP A 88 14.43 15.16 4.70
N THR A 89 14.20 13.89 4.35
CA THR A 89 14.11 13.46 2.95
C THR A 89 12.95 14.16 2.23
N ARG A 90 13.22 14.65 1.02
CA ARG A 90 12.27 15.44 0.21
C ARG A 90 12.59 15.36 -1.28
N THR A 91 11.66 15.80 -2.12
CA THR A 91 11.91 16.01 -3.55
C THR A 91 12.86 17.19 -3.77
N ALA A 92 13.42 17.30 -4.99
CA ALA A 92 14.19 18.48 -5.39
C ALA A 92 13.42 19.81 -5.29
N THR A 93 12.08 19.78 -5.37
CA THR A 93 11.20 20.95 -5.19
C THR A 93 10.85 21.22 -3.72
N GLY A 94 11.35 20.41 -2.78
CA GLY A 94 11.15 20.58 -1.35
C GLY A 94 9.89 19.91 -0.80
N VAL A 95 9.19 19.11 -1.60
CA VAL A 95 8.01 18.36 -1.15
C VAL A 95 8.45 17.21 -0.25
N ARG A 96 7.86 17.11 0.93
CA ARG A 96 8.08 15.98 1.85
C ARG A 96 7.16 14.83 1.49
N PHE A 97 7.68 13.61 1.58
CA PHE A 97 6.92 12.37 1.41
C PHE A 97 6.12 12.02 2.67
N ALA A 98 5.06 11.23 2.54
CA ALA A 98 4.34 10.61 3.65
C ALA A 98 5.30 9.83 4.55
N GLU A 99 6.24 9.11 3.94
CA GLU A 99 7.28 8.30 4.56
C GLU A 99 8.26 9.15 5.37
N SER A 100 8.60 10.37 4.90
CA SER A 100 9.42 11.32 5.66
C SER A 100 8.68 11.83 6.89
N ARG A 101 7.35 12.03 6.79
CA ARG A 101 6.53 12.45 7.93
C ARG A 101 6.35 11.33 8.96
N ILE A 102 6.22 10.09 8.50
CA ILE A 102 6.23 8.92 9.40
C ILE A 102 7.60 8.74 10.06
N ALA A 103 8.69 8.94 9.31
CA ALA A 103 10.04 8.89 9.87
C ALA A 103 10.21 9.89 11.01
N GLU A 104 9.77 11.14 10.82
CA GLU A 104 9.75 12.17 11.86
C GLU A 104 8.84 11.78 13.04
N HIS A 105 7.63 11.31 12.76
CA HIS A 105 6.65 10.99 13.80
C HIS A 105 7.07 9.84 14.72
N LEU A 106 7.73 8.83 14.15
CA LEU A 106 8.17 7.64 14.88
C LEU A 106 9.62 7.73 15.37
N ASP A 107 10.35 8.82 15.06
CA ASP A 107 11.79 8.95 15.27
C ASP A 107 12.57 7.74 14.74
N ALA A 108 12.22 7.31 13.52
CA ALA A 108 12.72 6.10 12.88
C ALA A 108 12.99 6.33 11.39
N VAL A 109 13.85 5.53 10.80
CA VAL A 109 14.05 5.54 9.34
C VAL A 109 12.92 4.79 8.63
N THR A 110 12.58 5.24 7.42
CA THR A 110 11.63 4.59 6.51
C THR A 110 12.31 4.26 5.18
N VAL A 111 11.58 3.61 4.26
CA VAL A 111 12.04 3.30 2.90
C VAL A 111 11.11 3.94 1.88
N LEU A 112 11.69 4.52 0.83
CA LEU A 112 10.96 4.91 -0.37
C LEU A 112 11.32 3.96 -1.52
N VAL A 113 10.31 3.58 -2.30
CA VAL A 113 10.44 2.72 -3.48
C VAL A 113 10.05 3.53 -4.73
N ASP A 114 10.92 3.50 -5.73
CA ASP A 114 10.69 4.09 -7.05
C ASP A 114 10.09 3.03 -8.00
N PRO A 115 8.80 3.14 -8.38
CA PRO A 115 8.16 2.19 -9.28
C PRO A 115 8.48 2.42 -10.76
N THR A 116 9.16 3.52 -11.12
CA THR A 116 9.43 3.92 -12.51
C THR A 116 10.06 2.80 -13.35
N PRO A 117 11.05 2.04 -12.84
CA PRO A 117 11.71 1.00 -13.64
C PRO A 117 10.91 -0.29 -13.83
N GLY A 118 9.67 -0.37 -13.33
CA GLY A 118 8.74 -1.49 -13.55
C GLY A 118 8.95 -2.70 -12.62
N PRO A 119 8.04 -3.70 -12.67
CA PRO A 119 7.94 -4.73 -11.64
C PRO A 119 9.21 -5.54 -11.38
N ALA A 120 9.94 -5.92 -12.44
CA ALA A 120 11.15 -6.74 -12.29
C ALA A 120 12.28 -5.98 -11.56
N ALA A 121 12.50 -4.72 -11.91
CA ALA A 121 13.51 -3.89 -11.27
C ALA A 121 13.10 -3.52 -9.83
N VAL A 122 11.82 -3.26 -9.60
CA VAL A 122 11.27 -3.03 -8.25
C VAL A 122 11.46 -4.27 -7.36
N ALA A 123 11.21 -5.47 -7.89
CA ALA A 123 11.47 -6.72 -7.19
C ALA A 123 12.95 -6.87 -6.82
N ASP A 124 13.87 -6.63 -7.78
CA ASP A 124 15.31 -6.65 -7.51
C ASP A 124 15.71 -5.64 -6.42
N GLY A 125 15.16 -4.43 -6.49
CA GLY A 125 15.48 -3.37 -5.56
C GLY A 125 14.92 -3.60 -4.15
N LEU A 126 13.74 -4.18 -4.02
CA LEU A 126 13.15 -4.58 -2.74
C LEU A 126 13.90 -5.76 -2.11
N ALA A 127 14.34 -6.75 -2.90
CA ALA A 127 15.19 -7.83 -2.40
C ALA A 127 16.52 -7.28 -1.85
N GLY A 128 17.17 -6.38 -2.59
CA GLY A 128 18.41 -5.74 -2.13
C GLY A 128 18.21 -4.84 -0.91
N ALA A 129 17.08 -4.14 -0.81
CA ALA A 129 16.73 -3.36 0.38
C ALA A 129 16.50 -4.25 1.60
N ALA A 130 15.71 -5.33 1.45
CA ALA A 130 15.46 -6.29 2.52
C ALA A 130 16.76 -6.91 3.03
N GLU A 131 17.67 -7.34 2.14
CA GLU A 131 18.99 -7.87 2.50
C GLU A 131 19.81 -6.87 3.32
N ARG A 132 19.94 -5.62 2.85
CA ARG A 132 20.72 -4.58 3.54
C ARG A 132 20.14 -4.17 4.89
N LEU A 133 18.82 -4.25 5.03
CA LEU A 133 18.11 -3.91 6.25
C LEU A 133 17.94 -5.11 7.19
N GLY A 134 18.42 -6.30 6.79
CA GLY A 134 18.26 -7.53 7.56
C GLY A 134 16.80 -7.98 7.71
N CYS A 135 15.92 -7.60 6.78
CA CYS A 135 14.53 -8.03 6.77
C CYS A 135 14.43 -9.40 6.10
N ASP A 136 13.76 -10.35 6.76
CA ASP A 136 13.61 -11.74 6.30
C ASP A 136 12.26 -12.03 5.64
N ALA A 137 11.36 -11.05 5.64
CA ALA A 137 10.13 -11.08 4.87
C ALA A 137 9.65 -9.68 4.45
N ILE A 138 8.77 -9.63 3.44
CA ILE A 138 8.21 -8.41 2.90
C ILE A 138 6.67 -8.46 2.99
N LEU A 139 6.06 -7.38 3.43
CA LEU A 139 4.61 -7.21 3.43
C LEU A 139 4.22 -6.05 2.52
N MET A 140 3.38 -6.33 1.52
CA MET A 140 2.80 -5.33 0.60
C MET A 140 1.44 -4.89 1.14
N VAL A 141 1.24 -3.60 1.39
CA VAL A 141 0.04 -3.10 2.07
C VAL A 141 -0.66 -2.05 1.24
N ASP A 142 -1.91 -2.31 0.89
CA ASP A 142 -2.83 -1.38 0.23
C ASP A 142 -3.86 -0.88 1.26
N VAL A 143 -4.16 0.42 1.24
CA VAL A 143 -5.29 0.99 1.96
C VAL A 143 -6.49 1.23 1.05
N GLY A 144 -7.47 0.35 1.13
CA GLY A 144 -8.72 0.47 0.38
C GLY A 144 -9.08 -0.80 -0.37
N GLY A 145 -8.11 -1.47 -0.97
CA GLY A 145 -8.30 -2.76 -1.64
C GLY A 145 -8.33 -2.70 -3.16
N ASP A 146 -7.96 -1.57 -3.77
CA ASP A 146 -7.88 -1.41 -5.22
C ASP A 146 -6.71 -2.19 -5.85
N MET A 147 -5.77 -2.70 -5.04
CA MET A 147 -4.80 -3.71 -5.46
C MET A 147 -5.47 -4.99 -6.02
N LEU A 148 -6.71 -5.27 -5.61
CA LEU A 148 -7.51 -6.43 -6.04
C LEU A 148 -8.53 -6.07 -7.13
N ALA A 149 -8.47 -4.87 -7.71
CA ALA A 149 -9.40 -4.43 -8.73
C ALA A 149 -9.37 -5.30 -9.98
N HIS A 150 -10.50 -5.37 -10.68
CA HIS A 150 -10.61 -6.01 -11.99
C HIS A 150 -10.44 -5.02 -13.16
N GLY A 151 -10.53 -3.71 -12.90
CA GLY A 151 -10.36 -2.63 -13.88
C GLY A 151 -11.66 -2.09 -14.48
N HIS A 152 -12.80 -2.55 -14.01
CA HIS A 152 -14.14 -2.18 -14.51
C HIS A 152 -14.97 -1.43 -13.46
N GLU A 153 -14.41 -1.25 -12.27
CA GLU A 153 -15.03 -0.54 -11.16
C GLU A 153 -15.16 0.94 -11.52
N GLU A 154 -16.36 1.49 -11.32
CA GLU A 154 -16.74 2.81 -11.81
C GLU A 154 -15.86 3.93 -11.24
N THR A 155 -15.41 3.77 -9.99
CA THR A 155 -14.69 4.79 -9.23
C THR A 155 -13.18 4.59 -9.17
N LEU A 156 -12.66 3.54 -9.83
CA LEU A 156 -11.23 3.25 -9.90
C LEU A 156 -10.48 4.42 -10.55
N GLY A 157 -9.39 4.84 -9.92
CA GLY A 157 -8.70 6.08 -10.21
C GLY A 157 -7.19 6.06 -9.99
N SER A 158 -6.65 5.18 -9.13
CA SER A 158 -5.21 5.07 -8.88
C SER A 158 -4.62 3.64 -8.87
N PRO A 159 -4.95 2.75 -9.82
CA PRO A 159 -4.54 1.35 -9.71
C PRO A 159 -3.11 1.04 -10.16
N LEU A 160 -2.36 1.98 -10.76
CA LEU A 160 -1.11 1.66 -11.46
C LEU A 160 0.02 1.33 -10.47
N ALA A 161 0.17 2.13 -9.41
CA ALA A 161 1.14 1.90 -8.35
C ALA A 161 0.96 0.51 -7.72
N ASP A 162 -0.25 0.22 -7.25
CA ASP A 162 -0.63 -1.05 -6.61
C ASP A 162 -0.38 -2.24 -7.55
N ALA A 163 -0.77 -2.12 -8.82
CA ALA A 163 -0.54 -3.17 -9.81
C ALA A 163 0.96 -3.46 -10.02
N VAL A 164 1.80 -2.43 -10.12
CA VAL A 164 3.26 -2.59 -10.34
C VAL A 164 3.94 -3.20 -9.12
N LEU A 165 3.60 -2.73 -7.91
CA LEU A 165 4.22 -3.22 -6.68
C LEU A 165 3.75 -4.64 -6.34
N LEU A 166 2.47 -4.94 -6.55
CA LEU A 166 1.96 -6.29 -6.33
C LEU A 166 2.55 -7.29 -7.33
N ALA A 167 2.73 -6.88 -8.59
CA ALA A 167 3.48 -7.67 -9.57
C ALA A 167 4.93 -7.92 -9.13
N ALA A 168 5.61 -6.90 -8.60
CA ALA A 168 6.97 -7.05 -8.06
C ALA A 168 7.00 -8.03 -6.86
N GLY A 169 6.02 -7.94 -5.96
CA GLY A 169 5.85 -8.86 -4.84
C GLY A 169 5.66 -10.32 -5.28
N ALA A 170 4.88 -10.55 -6.34
CA ALA A 170 4.75 -11.90 -6.90
C ALA A 170 6.05 -12.42 -7.53
N LEU A 171 6.83 -11.55 -8.19
CA LEU A 171 8.15 -11.92 -8.71
C LEU A 171 9.13 -12.28 -7.58
N LEU A 172 9.09 -11.58 -6.46
CA LEU A 172 9.84 -11.91 -5.23
C LEU A 172 9.43 -13.28 -4.68
N ALA A 173 8.13 -13.54 -4.54
CA ALA A 173 7.60 -14.82 -4.05
C ALA A 173 8.07 -16.01 -4.90
N ARG A 174 8.03 -15.88 -6.24
CA ARG A 174 8.53 -16.91 -7.18
C ARG A 174 10.03 -17.19 -7.07
N ARG A 175 10.80 -16.27 -6.49
CA ARG A 175 12.24 -16.43 -6.20
C ARG A 175 12.49 -17.06 -4.82
N GLY A 176 11.43 -17.39 -4.08
CA GLY A 176 11.50 -18.00 -2.75
C GLY A 176 11.66 -17.00 -1.61
N ILE A 177 11.44 -15.71 -1.85
CA ILE A 177 11.41 -14.69 -0.78
C ILE A 177 10.05 -14.73 -0.11
N ALA A 178 10.01 -14.67 1.23
CA ALA A 178 8.78 -14.65 1.99
C ALA A 178 8.05 -13.31 1.78
N VAL A 179 6.94 -13.34 1.02
CA VAL A 179 6.13 -12.15 0.72
C VAL A 179 4.67 -12.44 0.97
N ALA A 180 3.96 -11.48 1.57
CA ALA A 180 2.51 -11.49 1.71
C ALA A 180 1.94 -10.12 1.31
N ALA A 181 0.63 -10.08 1.12
CA ALA A 181 -0.14 -8.87 0.89
C ALA A 181 -1.07 -8.57 2.07
N ALA A 182 -1.52 -7.33 2.19
CA ALA A 182 -2.59 -6.95 3.11
C ALA A 182 -3.46 -5.83 2.52
N VAL A 183 -4.77 -5.96 2.71
CA VAL A 183 -5.73 -4.88 2.48
C VAL A 183 -6.14 -4.31 3.83
N VAL A 184 -5.89 -3.02 4.02
CA VAL A 184 -6.30 -2.26 5.20
C VAL A 184 -7.52 -1.43 4.85
N GLY A 185 -8.60 -1.59 5.60
CA GLY A 185 -9.79 -0.76 5.49
C GLY A 185 -10.50 -0.83 4.14
N ALA A 186 -11.18 -1.96 3.89
CA ALA A 186 -11.89 -2.21 2.64
C ALA A 186 -12.83 -1.05 2.22
N GLY A 187 -12.58 -0.51 1.02
CA GLY A 187 -13.32 0.57 0.36
C GLY A 187 -13.05 1.97 0.93
N CYS A 188 -12.07 2.14 1.83
CA CYS A 188 -11.84 3.42 2.51
C CYS A 188 -11.19 4.50 1.62
N ASP A 189 -10.57 4.12 0.50
CA ASP A 189 -10.03 5.00 -0.54
C ASP A 189 -11.10 5.60 -1.49
N GLY A 190 -12.28 4.97 -1.52
CA GLY A 190 -13.36 5.25 -2.46
C GLY A 190 -13.04 4.91 -3.91
N GLU A 191 -12.15 3.95 -4.14
CA GLU A 191 -11.83 3.39 -5.46
C GLU A 191 -12.76 2.22 -5.78
N LEU A 192 -13.02 1.37 -4.77
CA LEU A 192 -13.99 0.28 -4.80
C LEU A 192 -15.05 0.45 -3.71
N THR A 193 -16.24 -0.08 -3.96
CA THR A 193 -17.24 -0.24 -2.90
C THR A 193 -16.83 -1.33 -1.91
N PRO A 194 -17.28 -1.27 -0.64
CA PRO A 194 -16.99 -2.33 0.34
C PRO A 194 -17.42 -3.72 -0.12
N ASP A 195 -18.53 -3.83 -0.87
CA ASP A 195 -19.04 -5.09 -1.42
C ASP A 195 -18.15 -5.62 -2.54
N GLU A 196 -17.61 -4.75 -3.40
CA GLU A 196 -16.63 -5.15 -4.41
C GLU A 196 -15.35 -5.67 -3.75
N VAL A 197 -14.80 -4.96 -2.76
CA VAL A 197 -13.59 -5.41 -2.05
C VAL A 197 -13.83 -6.75 -1.33
N ALA A 198 -14.98 -6.91 -0.66
CA ALA A 198 -15.36 -8.17 -0.01
C ALA A 198 -15.45 -9.32 -1.02
N ALA A 199 -16.03 -9.07 -2.20
CA ALA A 199 -16.09 -10.05 -3.29
C ALA A 199 -14.69 -10.43 -3.81
N ARG A 200 -13.76 -9.46 -3.91
CA ARG A 200 -12.37 -9.75 -4.32
C ARG A 200 -11.60 -10.56 -3.27
N ILE A 201 -11.78 -10.25 -1.99
CA ILE A 201 -11.20 -11.04 -0.90
C ILE A 201 -11.75 -12.47 -0.93
N ALA A 202 -13.05 -12.65 -1.20
CA ALA A 202 -13.64 -13.97 -1.38
C ALA A 202 -13.05 -14.72 -2.59
N GLU A 203 -12.86 -14.05 -3.73
CA GLU A 203 -12.21 -14.62 -4.92
C GLU A 203 -10.75 -15.03 -4.63
N ALA A 204 -10.00 -14.24 -3.85
CA ALA A 204 -8.69 -14.67 -3.36
C ALA A 204 -8.80 -15.90 -2.44
N GLY A 205 -9.81 -15.94 -1.57
CA GLY A 205 -10.10 -17.08 -0.69
C GLY A 205 -10.42 -18.38 -1.43
N GLU A 206 -11.11 -18.31 -2.57
CA GLU A 206 -11.34 -19.46 -3.46
C GLU A 206 -10.03 -20.03 -4.03
N HIS A 207 -8.99 -19.20 -4.11
CA HIS A 207 -7.62 -19.59 -4.48
C HIS A 207 -6.76 -19.94 -3.24
N GLY A 208 -7.36 -20.07 -2.07
CA GLY A 208 -6.65 -20.36 -0.81
C GLY A 208 -5.88 -19.17 -0.24
N GLY A 209 -6.19 -17.95 -0.69
CA GLY A 209 -5.38 -16.76 -0.46
C GLY A 209 -5.61 -16.00 0.83
N VAL A 210 -6.68 -16.27 1.60
CA VAL A 210 -6.92 -15.53 2.86
C VAL A 210 -6.12 -16.18 4.01
N ILE A 211 -5.10 -15.48 4.50
CA ILE A 211 -4.22 -15.97 5.58
C ILE A 211 -4.79 -15.62 6.95
N ALA A 212 -5.20 -14.36 7.14
CA ALA A 212 -5.78 -13.84 8.36
C ALA A 212 -6.69 -12.65 8.06
N ASP A 213 -7.67 -12.41 8.93
CA ASP A 213 -8.58 -11.27 8.87
C ASP A 213 -8.76 -10.76 10.30
N GLU A 214 -8.14 -9.62 10.60
CA GLU A 214 -8.06 -9.08 11.96
C GLU A 214 -8.70 -7.69 12.04
N PRO A 215 -9.42 -7.38 13.13
CA PRO A 215 -9.79 -6.00 13.41
C PRO A 215 -8.53 -5.16 13.66
N LEU A 216 -8.55 -3.88 13.31
CA LEU A 216 -7.52 -2.95 13.74
C LEU A 216 -7.41 -2.97 15.27
N SER A 217 -6.18 -3.05 15.78
CA SER A 217 -5.92 -3.19 17.22
C SER A 217 -6.41 -1.95 17.98
N PRO A 218 -7.28 -2.08 19.00
CA PRO A 218 -7.71 -0.94 19.81
C PRO A 218 -6.54 -0.16 20.42
N ALA A 219 -5.45 -0.85 20.79
CA ALA A 219 -4.24 -0.22 21.30
C ALA A 219 -3.43 0.49 20.20
N GLY A 220 -3.53 0.03 18.94
CA GLY A 220 -2.92 0.65 17.78
C GLY A 220 -3.67 1.87 17.26
N LEU A 221 -4.98 1.98 17.51
CA LEU A 221 -5.82 3.05 16.97
C LEU A 221 -5.36 4.45 17.37
N ASP A 222 -4.95 4.66 18.62
CA ASP A 222 -4.46 5.99 19.07
C ASP A 222 -3.18 6.40 18.33
N GLN A 223 -2.28 5.44 18.08
CA GLN A 223 -1.06 5.67 17.32
C GLN A 223 -1.36 5.92 15.84
N LEU A 224 -2.33 5.21 15.26
CA LEU A 224 -2.78 5.44 13.90
C LEU A 224 -3.45 6.80 13.73
N GLU A 225 -4.27 7.24 14.69
CA GLU A 225 -4.83 8.59 14.71
C GLU A 225 -3.74 9.66 14.73
N ALA A 226 -2.69 9.47 15.52
CA ALA A 226 -1.54 10.37 15.55
C ALA A 226 -0.77 10.38 14.22
N ALA A 227 -0.60 9.23 13.57
CA ALA A 227 0.04 9.12 12.25
C ALA A 227 -0.80 9.80 11.16
N VAL A 228 -2.12 9.61 11.16
CA VAL A 228 -3.07 10.29 10.27
C VAL A 228 -3.05 11.81 10.46
N ALA A 229 -2.79 12.31 11.67
CA ALA A 229 -2.71 13.75 11.91
C ALA A 229 -1.50 14.41 11.23
N VAL A 230 -0.42 13.66 10.98
CA VAL A 230 0.79 14.16 10.33
C VAL A 230 0.87 13.80 8.85
N VAL A 231 0.30 12.68 8.42
CA VAL A 231 0.22 12.28 7.00
C VAL A 231 -1.15 12.63 6.43
N PRO A 232 -1.25 13.42 5.35
CA PRO A 232 -2.54 13.84 4.79
C PRO A 232 -3.23 12.71 3.99
N THR A 233 -3.67 11.65 4.68
CA THR A 233 -4.38 10.49 4.11
C THR A 233 -5.83 10.45 4.57
N GLU A 234 -6.78 10.49 3.63
CA GLU A 234 -8.21 10.32 3.92
C GLU A 234 -8.58 8.84 4.08
N ALA A 235 -7.93 7.94 3.32
CA ALA A 235 -8.24 6.52 3.30
C ALA A 235 -7.90 5.86 4.65
N SER A 236 -6.69 6.07 5.15
CA SER A 236 -6.28 5.50 6.45
C SER A 236 -7.05 6.15 7.61
N ALA A 237 -7.42 7.43 7.49
CA ALA A 237 -8.29 8.10 8.46
C ALA A 237 -9.68 7.46 8.53
N LEU A 238 -10.27 7.11 7.38
CA LEU A 238 -11.54 6.40 7.33
C LEU A 238 -11.45 4.98 7.88
N ALA A 239 -10.34 4.28 7.65
CA ALA A 239 -10.13 2.95 8.23
C ALA A 239 -10.15 3.00 9.77
N VAL A 240 -9.48 3.98 10.35
CA VAL A 240 -9.52 4.26 11.80
C VAL A 240 -10.95 4.57 12.27
N ARG A 241 -11.67 5.44 11.56
CA ARG A 241 -13.07 5.78 11.90
C ARG A 241 -14.00 4.56 11.86
N CYS A 242 -13.84 3.70 10.85
CA CYS A 242 -14.56 2.43 10.76
C CYS A 242 -14.25 1.52 11.96
N ALA A 243 -12.98 1.41 12.36
CA ALA A 243 -12.59 0.65 13.54
C ALA A 243 -13.12 1.23 14.86
N ARG A 244 -13.30 2.56 14.94
CA ARG A 244 -13.99 3.24 16.06
C ARG A 244 -15.51 3.09 16.05
N GLY A 245 -16.07 2.38 15.06
CA GLY A 245 -17.49 2.07 14.99
C GLY A 245 -18.31 3.02 14.12
N GLU A 246 -17.68 3.94 13.37
CA GLU A 246 -18.41 4.77 12.42
C GLU A 246 -18.98 3.93 11.27
N ARG A 247 -20.21 4.22 10.86
CA ARG A 247 -20.94 3.49 9.82
C ARG A 247 -21.72 4.47 8.93
N GLY A 248 -21.90 4.12 7.67
CA GLY A 248 -22.69 4.91 6.72
C GLY A 248 -21.84 5.80 5.80
N PRO A 249 -22.50 6.65 4.99
CA PRO A 249 -21.84 7.44 3.96
C PRO A 249 -21.02 8.59 4.56
N VAL A 250 -19.79 8.75 4.09
CA VAL A 250 -18.87 9.82 4.47
C VAL A 250 -18.28 10.47 3.21
N PRO A 251 -18.36 11.81 3.06
CA PRO A 251 -17.73 12.50 1.94
C PRO A 251 -16.21 12.52 2.10
N ILE A 252 -15.50 12.34 0.99
CA ILE A 252 -14.04 12.48 0.88
C ILE A 252 -13.65 13.37 -0.30
N ARG A 253 -12.36 13.70 -0.42
CA ARG A 253 -11.78 14.50 -1.51
C ARG A 253 -12.49 15.85 -1.67
N GLY A 254 -12.87 16.46 -0.55
CA GLY A 254 -13.64 17.71 -0.50
C GLY A 254 -15.11 17.56 -0.91
N GLY A 255 -15.71 16.37 -0.76
CA GLY A 255 -17.09 16.07 -1.13
C GLY A 255 -17.29 15.60 -2.57
N ARG A 256 -16.20 15.35 -3.31
CA ARG A 256 -16.25 14.86 -4.70
C ARG A 256 -16.53 13.36 -4.79
N ARG A 257 -16.26 12.61 -3.74
CA ARG A 257 -16.59 11.18 -3.61
C ARG A 257 -17.25 10.92 -2.26
N THR A 258 -17.97 9.82 -2.17
CA THR A 258 -18.60 9.34 -0.92
C THR A 258 -18.17 7.90 -0.70
N VAL A 259 -17.61 7.61 0.47
CA VAL A 259 -17.26 6.26 0.92
C VAL A 259 -18.32 5.79 1.89
N HIS A 260 -18.64 4.49 1.88
CA HIS A 260 -19.50 3.89 2.89
C HIS A 260 -18.66 3.23 3.98
N CYS A 261 -18.62 3.81 5.18
CA CYS A 261 -17.97 3.21 6.33
C CYS A 261 -18.70 1.93 6.75
N THR A 262 -17.96 0.83 6.85
CA THR A 262 -18.48 -0.50 7.22
C THR A 262 -17.64 -1.10 8.36
N GLU A 263 -18.04 -2.27 8.85
CA GLU A 263 -17.18 -3.05 9.75
C GLU A 263 -15.90 -3.52 9.05
N LEU A 264 -15.99 -3.94 7.78
CA LEU A 264 -14.83 -4.38 7.00
C LEU A 264 -13.81 -3.25 6.78
N GLY A 265 -14.28 -2.01 6.73
CA GLY A 265 -13.42 -0.81 6.70
C GLY A 265 -12.53 -0.65 7.95
N GLY A 266 -12.83 -1.32 9.06
CA GLY A 266 -12.03 -1.26 10.30
C GLY A 266 -11.07 -2.45 10.49
N ARG A 267 -10.76 -3.18 9.41
CA ARG A 267 -10.05 -4.46 9.47
C ARG A 267 -8.82 -4.47 8.56
N VAL A 268 -7.93 -5.44 8.81
CA VAL A 268 -6.78 -5.77 7.98
C VAL A 268 -6.91 -7.22 7.55
N VAL A 269 -6.96 -7.45 6.24
CA VAL A 269 -7.03 -8.79 5.65
C VAL A 269 -5.69 -9.11 5.04
N PHE A 270 -4.99 -10.10 5.59
CA PHE A 270 -3.71 -10.60 5.11
C PHE A 270 -3.93 -11.69 4.07
N LEU A 271 -3.22 -11.58 2.95
CA LEU A 271 -3.44 -12.36 1.76
C LEU A 271 -2.13 -12.99 1.25
N ASP A 272 -2.25 -14.19 0.68
CA ASP A 272 -1.20 -14.78 -0.13
C ASP A 272 -1.12 -14.07 -1.49
N ILE A 273 0.07 -13.59 -1.81
CA ILE A 273 0.27 -12.74 -3.00
C ILE A 273 0.10 -13.52 -4.31
N GLU A 274 0.47 -14.81 -4.35
CA GLU A 274 0.32 -15.63 -5.55
C GLU A 274 -1.16 -15.95 -5.80
N ALA A 275 -1.92 -16.23 -4.74
CA ALA A 275 -3.38 -16.41 -4.81
C ALA A 275 -4.11 -15.13 -5.24
N CYS A 276 -3.65 -13.95 -4.78
CA CYS A 276 -4.16 -12.67 -5.30
C CYS A 276 -4.01 -12.57 -6.82
N LEU A 277 -2.82 -12.85 -7.37
CA LEU A 277 -2.58 -12.79 -8.83
C LEU A 277 -3.32 -13.89 -9.60
N ALA A 278 -3.52 -15.06 -8.99
CA ALA A 278 -4.26 -16.16 -9.60
C ALA A 278 -5.77 -15.86 -9.71
N GLY A 279 -6.31 -15.06 -8.79
CA GLY A 279 -7.71 -14.65 -8.77
C GLY A 279 -7.90 -13.16 -9.05
N PRO A 280 -8.16 -12.34 -8.01
CA PRO A 280 -8.73 -11.01 -8.19
C PRO A 280 -7.75 -9.93 -8.69
N ALA A 281 -6.44 -10.05 -8.48
CA ALA A 281 -5.47 -8.99 -8.80
C ALA A 281 -5.11 -8.93 -10.30
N ARG A 282 -6.12 -8.70 -11.14
CA ARG A 282 -6.03 -8.77 -12.60
C ARG A 282 -5.08 -7.72 -13.16
N LEU A 283 -5.04 -6.53 -12.56
CA LEU A 283 -4.20 -5.44 -13.02
C LEU A 283 -2.72 -5.73 -12.79
N ALA A 284 -2.37 -6.29 -11.62
CA ALA A 284 -1.02 -6.79 -11.35
C ALA A 284 -0.60 -7.87 -12.36
N THR A 285 -1.49 -8.82 -12.67
CA THR A 285 -1.23 -9.84 -13.70
C THR A 285 -1.02 -9.24 -15.09
N LEU A 286 -1.72 -8.16 -15.45
CA LEU A 286 -1.56 -7.48 -16.75
C LEU A 286 -0.20 -6.78 -16.90
N VAL A 287 0.31 -6.21 -15.82
CA VAL A 287 1.55 -5.42 -15.82
C VAL A 287 2.78 -6.24 -15.42
N LEU A 288 2.62 -7.52 -15.09
CA LEU A 288 3.69 -8.38 -14.58
C LEU A 288 4.99 -8.37 -15.41
N ASP A 289 4.84 -8.34 -16.74
CA ASP A 289 5.96 -8.30 -17.70
C ASP A 289 6.22 -6.89 -18.26
N ALA A 290 5.74 -5.84 -17.59
CA ALA A 290 6.00 -4.46 -17.99
C ALA A 290 7.49 -4.12 -17.82
N THR A 291 8.06 -3.40 -18.78
CA THR A 291 9.48 -3.04 -18.76
C THR A 291 9.79 -1.79 -17.93
N ASP A 292 8.77 -0.97 -17.71
CA ASP A 292 8.80 0.28 -16.96
C ASP A 292 7.36 0.71 -16.64
N LEU A 293 7.21 1.79 -15.86
CA LEU A 293 5.92 2.32 -15.45
C LEU A 293 5.07 2.81 -16.62
N ASP A 294 5.68 3.36 -17.67
CA ASP A 294 4.97 3.79 -18.87
C ASP A 294 4.43 2.60 -19.68
N ASP A 295 5.15 1.47 -19.70
CA ASP A 295 4.67 0.23 -20.29
C ASP A 295 3.53 -0.38 -19.49
N ALA A 296 3.62 -0.35 -18.15
CA ALA A 296 2.54 -0.76 -17.28
C ALA A 296 1.28 0.09 -17.53
N ASP A 297 1.42 1.42 -17.58
CA ASP A 297 0.33 2.35 -17.91
C ASP A 297 -0.30 2.04 -19.28
N ARG A 298 0.52 1.84 -20.31
CA ARG A 298 0.02 1.46 -21.66
C ARG A 298 -0.73 0.13 -21.65
N ARG A 299 -0.31 -0.85 -20.87
CA ARG A 299 -0.99 -2.16 -20.75
C ARG A 299 -2.36 -2.03 -20.10
N LEU A 300 -2.47 -1.21 -19.06
CA LEU A 300 -3.75 -0.87 -18.44
C LEU A 300 -4.66 -0.11 -19.42
N ALA A 301 -4.12 0.91 -20.09
CA ALA A 301 -4.85 1.70 -21.09
C ALA A 301 -5.36 0.86 -22.26
N ALA A 302 -4.61 -0.16 -22.71
CA ALA A 302 -5.03 -1.10 -23.74
C ALA A 302 -6.25 -1.95 -23.34
N ARG A 303 -6.62 -1.97 -22.04
CA ARG A 303 -7.84 -2.59 -21.50
C ARG A 303 -8.91 -1.56 -21.12
N GLY A 304 -8.72 -0.29 -21.46
CA GLY A 304 -9.65 0.79 -21.14
C GLY A 304 -9.56 1.28 -19.68
N ILE A 305 -8.53 0.87 -18.95
CA ILE A 305 -8.30 1.27 -17.56
C ILE A 305 -7.50 2.58 -17.58
N VAL A 306 -7.98 3.57 -16.84
CA VAL A 306 -7.31 4.87 -16.70
C VAL A 306 -6.53 4.86 -15.39
N SER A 307 -5.24 5.14 -15.45
CA SER A 307 -4.38 5.27 -14.26
C SER A 307 -4.36 6.68 -13.70
N GLU A 308 -3.87 6.78 -12.46
CA GLU A 308 -3.44 8.00 -11.82
C GLU A 308 -2.38 8.73 -12.66
N LEU A 309 -1.37 8.05 -13.22
CA LEU A 309 -0.34 8.70 -14.06
C LEU A 309 -0.95 9.41 -15.29
N ALA A 310 -1.86 8.73 -15.98
CA ALA A 310 -2.56 9.27 -17.14
C ALA A 310 -3.50 10.41 -16.75
N TRP A 311 -4.10 10.36 -15.56
CA TRP A 311 -4.90 11.47 -15.02
C TRP A 311 -4.00 12.67 -14.69
N GLU A 312 -2.89 12.48 -13.97
CA GLU A 312 -2.01 13.55 -13.55
C GLU A 312 -1.39 14.30 -14.75
N ARG A 313 -0.92 13.55 -15.75
CA ARG A 313 -0.39 14.13 -17.00
C ARG A 313 -1.43 14.98 -17.73
N ARG A 314 -2.69 14.55 -17.77
CA ARG A 314 -3.78 15.32 -18.38
C ARG A 314 -4.10 16.59 -17.61
N GLN A 315 -4.05 16.54 -16.28
CA GLN A 315 -4.30 17.71 -15.43
C GLN A 315 -3.25 18.80 -15.64
N VAL A 316 -1.96 18.41 -15.70
CA VAL A 316 -0.88 19.37 -15.95
C VAL A 316 -0.94 19.93 -17.37
N ALA A 317 -1.16 19.09 -18.39
CA ALA A 317 -1.29 19.55 -19.77
C ALA A 317 -2.51 20.46 -20.02
N ALA A 318 -3.53 20.42 -19.17
CA ALA A 318 -4.70 21.32 -19.25
C ALA A 318 -4.49 22.65 -18.51
N ALA A 319 -3.43 22.77 -17.72
CA ALA A 319 -3.06 23.98 -16.99
C ALA A 319 -2.07 24.87 -17.76
N ASP A 320 -1.44 24.32 -18.80
CA ASP A 320 -0.54 25.01 -19.77
C ASP A 320 -1.31 25.63 -20.94
#